data_AF-A0A026W466-F1
#
_entry.id   AF-A0A026W466-F1
#
_cell.length_a   1.000
_cell.length_b   1.000
_cell.length_c   1.000
_cell.angle_alpha   90.00
_cell.angle_beta   90.00
_cell.angle_gamma   90.00
#
_symmetry.space_group_name_H-M   'P 1'
#
loop_
_entity.id
_entity.type
_entity.pdbx_description
1 polymer ?
#
loop_
_entity_poly.entity_id
_entity_poly.type
_entity_poly.pdbx_seq_one_letter_code
_entity_poly.pdbx_strand_id
1 'polypeptide(L)'
;MRYLHRAGAACIGVIEHDGSIYIQRASTQRNILVIPDLYINAGGVTVSFFEWLKNLNHVSYGHLTFKYERESNYYLLGMLSHIKIGTEVEILERRFGRVGGRIPVTPSEAFQKRISGASEKDIVHSGLDYTMERSAREHFIFIIHYYFIINSIITAAYVNSIEKIFTTYSEAGLAF
;
A
#
# COMPACT_ATOMS: atom_id res chain seq x y z
N MET A 1 21.68 14.54 13.57
CA MET A 1 20.38 15.24 13.39
C MET A 1 20.27 16.69 13.91
N ARG A 2 21.14 17.20 14.81
CA ARG A 2 21.09 18.61 15.29
C ARG A 2 21.11 19.70 14.18
N TYR A 3 21.55 19.36 12.96
CA TYR A 3 21.66 20.28 11.83
C TYR A 3 20.35 20.49 11.06
N LEU A 4 19.51 19.45 10.91
CA LEU A 4 18.25 19.51 10.15
C LEU A 4 17.21 20.40 10.83
N HIS A 5 17.18 20.41 12.16
CA HIS A 5 16.31 21.30 12.93
C HIS A 5 16.68 22.79 12.78
N ARG A 6 17.97 23.13 12.64
CA ARG A 6 18.41 24.51 12.39
C ARG A 6 18.05 25.00 10.98
N ALA A 7 17.80 24.08 10.06
CA ALA A 7 17.38 24.36 8.69
C ALA A 7 15.86 24.56 8.54
N GLY A 8 15.07 24.50 9.63
CA GLY A 8 13.62 24.78 9.59
C GLY A 8 12.76 23.61 9.12
N ALA A 9 13.22 22.37 9.23
CA ALA A 9 12.44 21.19 8.84
C ALA A 9 11.18 21.01 9.69
N ALA A 10 10.02 20.86 9.04
CA ALA A 10 8.71 20.63 9.68
C ALA A 10 8.41 19.13 9.94
N CYS A 11 9.05 18.24 9.19
CA CYS A 11 8.95 16.78 9.36
C CYS A 11 10.34 16.15 9.25
N ILE A 12 10.63 15.20 10.13
CA ILE A 12 11.91 14.48 10.17
C ILE A 12 11.62 12.99 10.22
N GLY A 13 11.96 12.30 9.14
CA GLY A 13 12.08 10.86 9.13
C GLY A 13 13.38 10.48 9.84
N VAL A 14 13.28 9.69 10.91
CA VAL A 14 14.45 9.19 11.62
C VAL A 14 14.81 7.84 11.00
N ILE A 15 15.92 7.81 10.27
CA ILE A 15 16.58 6.56 9.88
C ILE A 15 17.72 6.42 10.88
N GLU A 16 17.54 5.59 11.91
CA GLU A 16 18.56 5.44 12.96
C GLU A 16 19.78 4.65 12.45
N HIS A 17 20.97 5.12 12.84
CA HIS A 17 22.21 4.35 12.82
C HIS A 17 22.60 3.85 14.22
N ASP A 18 21.95 4.30 15.31
CA ASP A 18 22.49 4.12 16.68
C ASP A 18 21.50 4.00 17.87
N GLY A 19 20.20 3.78 17.71
CA GLY A 19 19.31 3.38 18.82
C GLY A 19 18.90 4.50 19.80
N SER A 20 19.07 5.77 19.45
CA SER A 20 19.05 6.89 20.40
C SER A 20 17.71 7.65 20.48
N ILE A 21 16.81 7.15 21.35
CA ILE A 21 15.45 7.64 21.73
C ILE A 21 15.39 9.12 22.25
N TYR A 22 16.53 9.81 22.38
CA TYR A 22 16.66 11.10 23.09
C TYR A 22 15.98 12.31 22.43
N ILE A 23 15.44 12.20 21.21
CA ILE A 23 14.98 13.34 20.41
C ILE A 23 13.55 13.79 20.75
N GLN A 24 12.73 12.92 21.33
CA GLN A 24 11.29 13.15 21.48
C GLN A 24 10.95 14.40 22.31
N ARG A 25 11.59 14.59 23.47
CA ARG A 25 11.31 15.75 24.35
C ARG A 25 11.69 17.10 23.75
N ALA A 26 12.75 17.15 22.94
CA ALA A 26 13.22 18.40 22.33
C ALA A 26 12.35 18.84 21.13
N SER A 27 11.75 17.89 20.42
CA SER A 27 10.95 18.16 19.21
C SER A 27 9.48 18.50 19.53
N THR A 28 8.90 17.94 20.60
CA THR A 28 7.51 18.26 21.02
C THR A 28 7.31 19.74 21.34
N GLN A 29 8.36 20.44 21.80
CA GLN A 29 8.30 21.87 22.10
C GLN A 29 8.27 22.78 20.86
N ARG A 30 8.52 22.25 19.64
CA ARG A 30 8.64 23.06 18.41
C ARG A 30 7.70 22.64 17.27
N ASN A 31 6.64 21.88 17.55
CA ASN A 31 5.65 21.43 16.57
C ASN A 31 6.26 20.70 15.35
N ILE A 32 7.27 19.85 15.59
CA ILE A 32 7.96 19.08 14.55
C ILE A 32 7.44 17.64 14.58
N LEU A 33 6.98 17.12 13.43
CA LEU A 33 6.56 15.73 13.31
C LEU A 33 7.78 14.82 13.12
N VAL A 34 7.95 13.86 14.02
CA VAL A 34 9.03 12.87 13.96
C VAL A 34 8.43 11.51 13.60
N ILE A 35 8.82 10.94 12.46
CA ILE A 35 8.36 9.61 12.01
C ILE A 35 9.32 8.55 12.58
N PRO A 36 8.82 7.50 13.25
CA PRO A 36 9.66 6.50 13.88
C PRO A 36 10.40 5.66 12.84
N ASP A 37 11.64 5.31 13.18
CA ASP A 37 12.51 4.40 12.44
C ASP A 37 11.89 3.01 12.28
N LEU A 38 11.25 2.52 13.35
CA LEU A 38 10.48 1.27 13.39
C LEU A 38 9.45 1.17 12.27
N TYR A 39 8.92 2.31 11.81
CA TYR A 39 7.98 2.37 10.70
C TYR A 39 8.68 2.66 9.37
N ILE A 40 9.44 3.77 9.27
CA ILE A 40 9.96 4.24 7.97
C ILE A 40 10.99 3.29 7.35
N ASN A 41 11.72 2.52 8.18
CA ASN A 41 12.70 1.54 7.71
C ASN A 41 12.11 0.14 7.50
N ALA A 42 10.86 -0.10 7.90
CA ALA A 42 10.23 -1.42 7.82
C ALA A 42 10.11 -1.95 6.39
N GLY A 43 10.14 -1.07 5.39
CA GLY A 43 10.01 -1.45 3.98
C GLY A 43 11.08 -2.46 3.50
N GLY A 44 12.30 -2.39 4.03
CA GLY A 44 13.34 -3.39 3.72
C GLY A 44 12.92 -4.80 4.17
N VAL A 45 12.47 -4.92 5.43
CA VAL A 45 11.99 -6.19 6.00
C VAL A 45 10.74 -6.68 5.27
N THR A 46 9.83 -5.78 4.89
CA THR A 46 8.63 -6.13 4.11
C THR A 46 8.98 -6.74 2.75
N VAL A 47 9.93 -6.16 2.02
CA VAL A 47 10.33 -6.70 0.72
C VAL A 47 11.15 -8.00 0.88
N SER A 48 11.99 -8.12 1.91
CA SER A 48 12.65 -9.39 2.26
C SER A 48 11.64 -10.51 2.56
N PHE A 49 10.53 -10.18 3.22
CA PHE A 49 9.45 -11.14 3.45
C PHE A 49 8.78 -11.59 2.14
N PHE A 50 8.56 -10.68 1.18
CA PHE A 50 8.05 -11.05 -0.14
C PHE A 50 9.04 -11.94 -0.92
N GLU A 51 10.34 -11.66 -0.82
CA GLU A 51 11.37 -12.52 -1.40
C GLU A 51 11.35 -13.92 -0.79
N TRP A 52 11.23 -14.03 0.54
CA TRP A 52 11.10 -15.31 1.22
C TRP A 52 9.86 -16.09 0.75
N LEU A 53 8.69 -15.43 0.65
CA LEU A 53 7.48 -16.04 0.12
C LEU A 53 7.65 -16.53 -1.32
N LYS A 54 8.31 -15.74 -2.18
CA LYS A 54 8.62 -16.16 -3.55
C LYS A 54 9.48 -17.42 -3.55
N ASN A 55 10.51 -17.46 -2.71
CA ASN A 55 11.44 -18.59 -2.63
C ASN A 55 10.73 -19.88 -2.20
N LEU A 56 9.77 -19.80 -1.27
CA LEU A 56 8.93 -20.94 -0.88
C LEU A 56 8.01 -21.43 -2.00
N ASN A 57 7.46 -20.52 -2.81
CA ASN A 57 6.54 -20.88 -3.88
C ASN A 57 7.24 -21.42 -5.14
N HIS A 58 8.56 -21.24 -5.27
CA HIS A 58 9.36 -21.66 -6.43
C HIS A 58 8.81 -21.17 -7.78
N VAL A 59 8.03 -20.08 -7.80
CA VAL A 59 7.36 -19.54 -8.99
C VAL A 59 7.48 -18.02 -8.97
N SER A 60 7.72 -17.42 -10.14
CA SER A 60 7.66 -15.97 -10.29
C SER A 60 6.20 -15.51 -10.31
N TYR A 61 5.85 -14.51 -9.52
CA TYR A 61 4.47 -14.03 -9.45
C TYR A 61 3.97 -13.57 -10.83
N GLY A 62 2.72 -13.94 -11.16
CA GLY A 62 2.08 -13.66 -12.44
C GLY A 62 2.47 -14.62 -13.58
N HIS A 63 3.54 -15.40 -13.45
CA HIS A 63 4.03 -16.27 -14.53
C HIS A 63 2.98 -17.28 -15.03
N LEU A 64 2.18 -17.84 -14.12
CA LEU A 64 1.15 -18.82 -14.44
C LEU A 64 -0.17 -18.19 -14.93
N THR A 65 -0.42 -16.91 -14.64
CA THR A 65 -1.73 -16.27 -14.86
C THR A 65 -1.72 -15.20 -15.94
N PHE A 66 -0.57 -14.67 -16.37
CA PHE A 66 -0.50 -13.52 -17.28
C PHE A 66 -1.31 -13.67 -18.58
N LYS A 67 -1.17 -14.81 -19.26
CA LYS A 67 -1.91 -15.04 -20.52
C LYS A 67 -3.40 -15.18 -20.26
N TYR A 68 -3.77 -15.91 -19.21
CA TYR A 68 -5.17 -16.16 -18.85
C TYR A 68 -5.88 -14.86 -18.44
N GLU A 69 -5.26 -14.05 -17.57
CA GLU A 69 -5.81 -12.74 -17.16
C GLU A 69 -5.90 -11.78 -18.34
N ARG A 70 -4.88 -11.76 -19.22
CA ARG A 70 -4.93 -10.96 -20.44
C ARG A 70 -6.12 -11.34 -21.31
N GLU A 71 -6.24 -12.61 -21.66
CA GLU A 71 -7.33 -13.09 -22.50
C GLU A 71 -8.69 -12.83 -21.85
N SER A 72 -8.83 -13.11 -20.55
CA SER A 72 -10.04 -12.81 -19.77
C SER A 72 -10.42 -11.33 -19.84
N ASN A 73 -9.46 -10.42 -19.64
CA ASN A 73 -9.70 -8.97 -19.74
C ASN A 73 -10.12 -8.54 -21.15
N TYR A 74 -9.55 -9.13 -22.21
CA TYR A 74 -10.01 -8.90 -23.58
C TYR A 74 -11.41 -9.45 -23.83
N TYR A 75 -11.75 -10.63 -23.29
CA TYR A 75 -13.12 -11.15 -23.35
C TYR A 75 -14.10 -10.23 -22.63
N LEU A 76 -13.76 -9.69 -21.46
CA LEU A 76 -14.59 -8.73 -20.74
C LEU A 76 -14.79 -7.43 -21.53
N LEU A 77 -13.73 -6.87 -22.14
CA LEU A 77 -13.85 -5.71 -23.03
C LEU A 77 -14.70 -6.01 -24.28
N GLY A 78 -14.57 -7.22 -24.83
CA GLY A 78 -15.41 -7.72 -25.91
C GLY A 78 -16.88 -7.81 -25.47
N MET A 79 -17.15 -8.38 -24.30
CA MET A 79 -18.50 -8.46 -23.72
C MET A 79 -19.09 -7.07 -23.50
N LEU A 80 -18.33 -6.09 -23.00
CA LEU A 80 -18.81 -4.70 -22.88
C LEU A 80 -19.12 -4.08 -24.25
N SER A 81 -18.34 -4.41 -25.28
CA SER A 81 -18.63 -4.00 -26.66
C SER A 81 -19.92 -4.64 -27.20
N HIS A 82 -20.26 -5.85 -26.73
CA HIS A 82 -21.50 -6.56 -27.09
C HIS A 82 -22.71 -6.19 -26.20
N ILE A 83 -22.51 -5.89 -24.92
CA ILE A 83 -23.55 -5.47 -23.95
C ILE A 83 -24.00 -4.04 -24.22
N LYS A 84 -23.15 -3.20 -24.82
CA LYS A 84 -23.55 -1.88 -25.34
C LYS A 84 -24.65 -1.93 -26.40
N ILE A 85 -25.01 -3.11 -26.92
CA ILE A 85 -26.19 -3.32 -27.77
C ILE A 85 -27.51 -3.20 -26.95
N GLY A 86 -27.47 -3.11 -25.61
CA GLY A 86 -28.68 -3.11 -24.75
C GLY A 86 -28.83 -1.99 -23.71
N THR A 87 -27.96 -0.97 -23.69
CA THR A 87 -28.06 0.20 -22.77
C THR A 87 -27.82 1.50 -23.54
N GLU A 88 -28.12 2.67 -22.96
CA GLU A 88 -28.28 4.03 -23.54
C GLU A 88 -27.41 4.46 -24.76
N VAL A 89 -26.34 3.74 -25.07
CA VAL A 89 -25.65 3.77 -26.37
C VAL A 89 -26.62 3.51 -27.54
N GLU A 90 -27.69 2.73 -27.37
CA GLU A 90 -28.73 2.58 -28.40
C GLU A 90 -29.45 3.91 -28.70
N ILE A 91 -29.60 4.82 -27.72
CA ILE A 91 -30.19 6.15 -27.96
C ILE A 91 -29.25 6.99 -28.83
N LEU A 92 -27.93 6.83 -28.65
CA LEU A 92 -26.92 7.47 -29.49
C LEU A 92 -26.83 6.78 -30.87
N GLU A 93 -26.83 5.46 -30.98
CA GLU A 93 -26.79 4.74 -32.26
C GLU A 93 -28.09 4.91 -33.09
N ARG A 94 -29.25 4.97 -32.43
CA ARG A 94 -30.53 5.32 -33.09
C ARG A 94 -30.59 6.79 -33.50
N ARG A 95 -29.97 7.72 -32.75
CA ARG A 95 -29.86 9.14 -33.12
C ARG A 95 -28.81 9.39 -34.21
N PHE A 96 -27.71 8.65 -34.21
CA PHE A 96 -26.65 8.66 -35.22
C PHE A 96 -26.84 7.48 -36.19
N GLY A 97 -28.02 7.41 -36.82
CA GLY A 97 -28.33 6.35 -37.77
C GLY A 97 -27.27 6.22 -38.88
N ARG A 98 -26.87 4.98 -39.17
CA ARG A 98 -26.11 4.54 -40.36
C ARG A 98 -24.73 5.15 -40.64
N VAL A 99 -24.22 6.08 -39.82
CA VAL A 99 -22.88 6.69 -40.00
C VAL A 99 -21.85 6.15 -38.99
N GLY A 100 -22.28 5.62 -37.84
CA GLY A 100 -21.39 5.08 -36.83
C GLY A 100 -21.19 3.58 -36.97
N GLY A 101 -20.02 3.16 -37.47
CA GLY A 101 -19.57 1.77 -37.31
C GLY A 101 -19.41 1.38 -35.84
N ARG A 102 -19.10 0.10 -35.56
CA ARG A 102 -18.85 -0.43 -34.20
C ARG A 102 -18.02 0.56 -33.40
N ILE A 103 -18.53 1.03 -32.26
CA ILE A 103 -17.75 1.89 -31.34
C ILE A 103 -16.69 0.99 -30.68
N PRO A 104 -15.40 1.13 -31.04
CA PRO A 104 -14.37 0.26 -30.47
C PRO A 104 -14.17 0.64 -29.01
N VAL A 105 -14.43 -0.29 -28.09
CA VAL A 105 -14.04 -0.14 -26.69
C VAL A 105 -12.56 -0.50 -26.60
N THR A 106 -11.70 0.47 -26.87
CA THR A 106 -10.25 0.32 -26.67
C THR A 106 -9.88 0.59 -25.22
N PRO A 107 -9.02 -0.25 -24.61
CA PRO A 107 -8.52 0.01 -23.27
C PRO A 107 -7.73 1.32 -23.21
N SER A 108 -7.85 2.04 -22.10
CA SER A 108 -7.02 3.22 -21.84
C SER A 108 -5.54 2.82 -21.71
N GLU A 109 -4.63 3.76 -21.96
CA GLU A 109 -3.18 3.46 -21.88
C GLU A 109 -2.77 2.92 -20.50
N ALA A 110 -3.38 3.42 -19.42
CA ALA A 110 -3.17 2.94 -18.06
C ALA A 110 -3.66 1.51 -17.85
N PHE A 111 -4.82 1.15 -18.44
CA PHE A 111 -5.35 -0.20 -18.37
C PHE A 111 -4.56 -1.17 -19.26
N GLN A 112 -4.11 -0.72 -20.42
CA GLN A 112 -3.28 -1.52 -21.33
C GLN A 112 -1.97 -1.99 -20.68
N LYS A 113 -1.38 -1.17 -19.81
CA LYS A 113 -0.19 -1.53 -19.02
C LYS A 113 -0.46 -2.58 -17.94
N ARG A 114 -1.72 -2.71 -17.49
CA ARG A 114 -2.15 -3.66 -16.43
C ARG A 114 -2.97 -4.84 -16.98
N ILE A 115 -3.21 -4.90 -18.28
CA ILE A 115 -4.15 -5.85 -18.90
C ILE A 115 -3.69 -7.31 -18.74
N SER A 116 -2.38 -7.53 -18.67
CA SER A 116 -1.77 -8.84 -18.46
C SER A 116 -1.72 -9.28 -17.01
N GLY A 117 -2.29 -8.52 -16.07
CA GLY A 117 -2.16 -8.80 -14.64
C GLY A 117 -0.97 -8.10 -14.00
N ALA A 118 -0.82 -8.29 -12.69
CA ALA A 118 0.24 -7.67 -11.91
C ALA A 118 1.56 -8.45 -12.05
N SER A 119 2.63 -7.78 -12.50
CA SER A 119 3.95 -8.39 -12.50
C SER A 119 4.50 -8.51 -11.07
N GLU A 120 5.56 -9.31 -10.89
CA GLU A 120 6.25 -9.40 -9.59
C GLU A 120 6.65 -8.01 -9.06
N LYS A 121 7.16 -7.14 -9.95
CA LYS A 121 7.48 -5.75 -9.59
C LYS A 121 6.23 -4.99 -9.10
N ASP A 122 5.10 -5.15 -9.79
CA ASP A 122 3.85 -4.47 -9.42
C ASP A 122 3.29 -5.00 -8.10
N ILE A 123 3.44 -6.29 -7.83
CA ILE A 123 3.03 -6.94 -6.58
C ILE A 123 3.89 -6.45 -5.43
N VAL A 124 5.21 -6.37 -5.61
CA VAL A 124 6.11 -5.84 -4.58
C VAL A 124 5.79 -4.37 -4.29
N HIS A 125 5.62 -3.54 -5.31
CA HIS A 125 5.30 -2.12 -5.11
C HIS A 125 3.94 -1.91 -4.44
N SER A 126 2.90 -2.58 -4.92
CA SER A 126 1.55 -2.45 -4.35
C SER A 126 1.42 -3.07 -2.96
N GLY A 127 2.09 -4.20 -2.73
CA GLY A 127 2.16 -4.84 -1.41
C GLY A 127 2.89 -3.97 -0.40
N LEU A 128 4.03 -3.39 -0.78
CA LEU A 128 4.77 -2.47 0.08
C LEU A 128 3.94 -1.22 0.40
N ASP A 129 3.34 -0.59 -0.61
CA ASP A 129 2.49 0.59 -0.43
C ASP A 129 1.31 0.31 0.52
N TYR A 130 0.61 -0.81 0.29
CA TYR A 130 -0.49 -1.25 1.16
C TYR A 130 -0.04 -1.47 2.61
N THR A 131 1.07 -2.18 2.83
CA THR A 131 1.59 -2.43 4.18
C THR A 131 1.96 -1.13 4.88
N MET A 132 2.67 -0.23 4.20
CA MET A 132 3.09 1.05 4.76
C MET A 132 1.89 1.95 5.07
N GLU A 133 0.92 2.06 4.17
CA GLU A 133 -0.32 2.83 4.38
C GLU A 133 -1.11 2.30 5.58
N ARG A 134 -1.30 0.97 5.63
CA ARG A 134 -2.05 0.31 6.70
C ARG A 134 -1.39 0.54 8.06
N SER A 135 -0.08 0.33 8.17
CA SER A 135 0.63 0.52 9.44
C SER A 135 0.64 1.98 9.90
N ALA A 136 0.75 2.94 8.98
CA ALA A 136 0.58 4.36 9.33
C ALA A 136 -0.82 4.64 9.89
N ARG A 137 -1.87 4.16 9.19
CA ARG A 137 -3.25 4.34 9.64
C ARG A 137 -3.48 3.74 11.03
N GLU A 138 -2.96 2.54 11.29
CA GLU A 138 -3.04 1.91 12.62
C GLU A 138 -2.42 2.81 13.70
N HIS A 139 -1.22 3.36 13.48
CA HIS A 139 -0.59 4.28 14.44
C HIS A 139 -1.44 5.53 14.69
N PHE A 140 -2.01 6.14 13.64
CA PHE A 140 -2.89 7.30 13.81
C PHE A 140 -4.17 6.97 14.57
N ILE A 141 -4.77 5.81 14.32
CA ILE A 141 -5.93 5.33 15.08
C ILE A 141 -5.56 5.20 16.56
N PHE A 142 -4.41 4.57 16.90
CA PHE A 142 -3.96 4.48 18.29
C PHE A 142 -3.80 5.85 18.96
N ILE A 143 -3.22 6.83 18.27
CA ILE A 143 -3.09 8.21 18.79
C ILE A 143 -4.46 8.82 19.05
N ILE A 144 -5.42 8.65 18.14
CA ILE A 144 -6.77 9.20 18.29
C ILE A 144 -7.49 8.54 19.47
N HIS A 145 -7.40 7.22 19.60
CA HIS A 145 -8.10 6.46 20.65
C HIS A 145 -7.50 6.70 22.04
N TYR A 146 -6.17 6.84 22.14
CA TYR A 146 -5.46 7.02 23.42
C TYR A 146 -4.83 8.41 23.54
N TYR A 147 -5.48 9.43 22.98
CA TYR A 147 -4.96 10.79 22.85
C TYR A 147 -4.47 11.41 24.17
N PHE A 148 -5.06 11.02 25.31
CA PHE A 148 -4.65 11.52 26.62
C PHE A 148 -3.26 10.99 27.07
N ILE A 149 -2.85 9.82 26.59
CA ILE A 149 -1.62 9.11 26.99
C ILE A 149 -0.58 9.16 25.87
N ILE A 150 -1.01 8.97 24.62
CA ILE A 150 -0.16 8.89 23.44
C ILE A 150 -0.15 10.24 22.72
N ASN A 151 0.92 11.00 22.94
CA ASN A 151 1.10 12.33 22.33
C ASN A 151 2.10 12.33 21.16
N SER A 152 2.53 11.15 20.69
CA SER A 152 3.48 11.04 19.56
C SER A 152 3.31 9.73 18.79
N ILE A 153 3.66 9.77 17.50
CA ILE A 153 3.65 8.60 16.63
C ILE A 153 4.73 7.56 16.99
N ILE A 154 5.83 7.97 17.62
CA ILE A 154 6.85 7.05 18.14
C ILE A 154 6.24 6.16 19.24
N THR A 155 5.62 6.79 20.24
CA THR A 155 4.95 6.06 21.32
C THR A 155 3.83 5.17 20.78
N ALA A 156 3.05 5.66 19.80
CA ALA A 156 2.01 4.87 19.16
C ALA A 156 2.55 3.62 18.46
N ALA A 157 3.68 3.75 17.75
CA ALA A 157 4.33 2.62 17.08
C ALA A 157 4.79 1.55 18.08
N TYR A 158 5.45 1.96 19.18
CA TYR A 158 5.86 1.01 20.22
C TYR A 158 4.67 0.34 20.92
N VAL A 159 3.62 1.08 21.25
CA VAL A 159 2.42 0.51 21.88
C VAL A 159 1.78 -0.53 20.96
N ASN A 160 1.60 -0.21 19.67
CA ASN A 160 1.07 -1.14 18.68
C ASN A 160 1.92 -2.41 18.56
N SER A 161 3.25 -2.27 18.54
CA SER A 161 4.16 -3.43 18.51
C SER A 161 4.09 -4.28 19.77
N ILE A 162 4.07 -3.66 20.95
CA ILE A 162 3.97 -4.37 22.24
C ILE A 162 2.64 -5.12 22.32
N GLU A 163 1.53 -4.49 21.91
CA GLU A 163 0.21 -5.12 21.92
C GLU A 163 0.17 -6.36 21.02
N LYS A 164 0.67 -6.25 19.78
CA LYS A 164 0.73 -7.40 18.85
C LYS A 164 1.57 -8.56 19.39
N ILE A 165 2.74 -8.26 19.96
CA ILE A 165 3.60 -9.26 20.58
C ILE A 165 2.89 -9.89 21.78
N PHE A 166 2.36 -9.07 22.69
CA PHE A 166 1.68 -9.52 23.89
C PHE A 166 0.49 -10.43 23.58
N THR A 167 -0.36 -10.06 22.61
CA THR A 167 -1.49 -10.89 22.18
C THR A 167 -1.02 -12.26 21.71
N THR A 168 0.06 -12.31 20.91
CA THR A 168 0.63 -13.57 20.43
C THR A 168 1.11 -14.45 21.60
N TYR A 169 1.82 -13.88 22.57
CA TYR A 169 2.27 -14.61 23.77
C TYR A 169 1.12 -15.02 24.69
N SER A 170 0.10 -14.18 24.83
CA SER A 170 -1.07 -14.46 25.66
C SER A 170 -1.91 -15.61 25.07
N GLU A 171 -2.00 -15.70 23.75
CA GLU A 171 -2.74 -16.77 23.05
C GLU A 171 -1.94 -18.08 22.99
N ALA A 172 -0.62 -18.01 22.82
CA ALA A 172 0.24 -19.18 22.74
C ALA A 172 0.49 -19.89 24.09
N GLY A 173 0.16 -19.24 25.20
CA GLY A 173 0.62 -19.63 26.54
C GLY A 173 2.04 -19.14 26.77
N LEU A 174 2.29 -18.53 27.93
CA LEU A 174 3.55 -17.82 28.25
C LEU A 174 4.83 -18.70 28.25
N ALA A 175 4.71 -20.00 27.98
CA ALA A 175 5.83 -20.94 27.91
C ALA A 175 5.55 -22.05 26.89
N PHE A 176 6.62 -22.46 26.20
CA PHE A 176 6.69 -23.72 25.45
C PHE A 176 6.95 -24.89 26.41
#